data_AF-A0A136MH71-F1
#
_entry.id   AF-A0A136MH71-F1
#
_cell.length_a   1.000
_cell.length_b   1.000
_cell.length_c   1.000
_cell.angle_alpha   90.00
_cell.angle_beta   90.00
_cell.angle_gamma   90.00
#
_symmetry.space_group_name_H-M   'P 1'
#
loop_
_entity.id
_entity.type
_entity.pdbx_description
1 polymer ?
#
loop_
_entity_poly.entity_id
_entity_poly.type
_entity_poly.pdbx_seq_one_letter_code
_entity_poly.pdbx_strand_id
1 'polypeptide(L)'
;FCIDYPETDNERMKRAISWKYQYDLVKAVPRPRHWIEIRLEDFVLKQDETLARLEDFLGIKMAKIPVKRDPIGRYLADTGLNYYDFFEPAMREYGYEMP
;
A
#
# COMPACT_ATOMS: atom_id res chain seq x y z
N PHE A 1 -17.10 -11.70 -4.63
CA PHE A 1 -15.69 -12.11 -4.54
C PHE A 1 -15.40 -13.24 -3.54
N CYS A 2 -16.38 -13.86 -2.86
CA CYS A 2 -16.13 -14.98 -1.92
C CYS A 2 -15.03 -14.71 -0.88
N ILE A 3 -14.84 -13.44 -0.49
CA ILE A 3 -13.89 -12.99 0.53
C ILE A 3 -14.73 -12.38 1.64
N ASP A 4 -14.45 -12.76 2.88
CA ASP A 4 -15.17 -12.28 4.04
C ASP A 4 -14.85 -10.81 4.36
N TYR A 5 -15.89 -10.05 4.72
CA TYR A 5 -15.78 -8.67 5.20
C TYR A 5 -16.54 -8.56 6.52
N PRO A 6 -15.90 -8.86 7.67
CA PRO A 6 -16.56 -8.83 8.96
C PRO A 6 -17.00 -7.41 9.36
N GLU A 7 -18.18 -7.31 9.98
CA GLU A 7 -18.67 -6.04 10.53
C GLU A 7 -17.99 -5.71 11.87
N THR A 8 -17.80 -4.42 12.12
CA THR A 8 -17.24 -3.92 13.38
C THR A 8 -17.62 -2.46 13.60
N ASP A 9 -17.86 -2.07 14.85
CA ASP A 9 -18.09 -0.68 15.24
C ASP A 9 -16.77 0.09 15.47
N ASN A 10 -15.64 -0.60 15.59
CA ASN A 10 -14.34 0.03 15.74
C ASN A 10 -13.83 0.56 14.40
N GLU A 11 -13.70 1.88 14.26
CA GLU A 11 -13.27 2.50 13.00
C GLU A 11 -11.89 2.04 12.53
N ARG A 12 -10.92 1.84 13.43
CA ARG A 12 -9.55 1.42 13.07
C ARG A 12 -9.57 -0.03 12.58
N MET A 13 -10.32 -0.89 13.26
CA MET A 13 -10.52 -2.28 12.82
C MET A 13 -11.24 -2.32 11.46
N LYS A 14 -12.26 -1.49 11.26
CA LYS A 14 -12.99 -1.40 9.98
C LYS A 14 -12.06 -1.00 8.82
N ARG A 15 -11.18 -0.03 9.05
CA ARG A 15 -10.16 0.38 8.06
C ARG A 15 -9.16 -0.74 7.79
N ALA A 16 -8.74 -1.48 8.82
CA ALA A 16 -7.82 -2.60 8.69
C ALA A 16 -8.44 -3.77 7.90
N ILE A 17 -9.70 -4.12 8.20
CA ILE A 17 -10.47 -5.12 7.45
C ILE A 17 -10.64 -4.69 5.99
N SER A 18 -11.00 -3.42 5.75
CA SER A 18 -11.11 -2.87 4.39
C SER A 18 -9.81 -2.97 3.61
N TRP A 19 -8.68 -2.65 4.22
CA TRP A 19 -7.37 -2.83 3.60
C TRP A 19 -7.08 -4.31 3.29
N LYS A 20 -7.31 -5.21 4.26
CA LYS A 20 -7.10 -6.65 4.10
C LYS A 20 -7.95 -7.23 2.98
N TYR A 21 -9.21 -6.82 2.90
CA TYR A 21 -10.12 -7.20 1.83
C TYR A 21 -9.59 -6.79 0.45
N GLN A 22 -9.06 -5.57 0.30
CA GLN A 22 -8.45 -5.13 -0.97
C GLN A 22 -7.20 -5.94 -1.32
N TYR A 23 -6.35 -6.23 -0.34
CA TYR A 23 -5.19 -7.09 -0.54
C TYR A 23 -5.59 -8.50 -1.00
N ASP A 24 -6.57 -9.11 -0.33
CA ASP A 24 -7.07 -10.45 -0.68
C ASP A 24 -7.71 -10.47 -2.07
N LEU A 25 -8.42 -9.40 -2.47
CA LEU A 25 -8.95 -9.26 -3.82
C LEU A 25 -7.86 -9.29 -4.88
N VAL A 26 -6.79 -8.51 -4.68
CA VAL A 26 -5.63 -8.49 -5.60
C VAL A 26 -4.97 -9.88 -5.67
N LYS A 27 -4.93 -10.61 -4.55
CA LYS A 27 -4.36 -11.98 -4.49
C LYS A 27 -5.25 -13.05 -5.11
N ALA A 28 -6.56 -12.89 -5.03
CA ALA A 28 -7.53 -13.84 -5.57
C ALA A 28 -7.64 -13.79 -7.10
N VAL A 29 -7.19 -12.69 -7.73
CA VAL A 29 -7.26 -12.50 -9.18
C VAL A 29 -5.90 -12.85 -9.81
N PRO A 30 -5.86 -13.57 -10.96
CA PRO A 30 -4.62 -13.81 -11.68
C PRO A 30 -3.90 -12.50 -12.02
N ARG A 31 -2.59 -12.45 -11.78
CA ARG A 31 -1.79 -11.25 -12.04
C ARG A 31 -1.81 -10.92 -13.54
N PRO A 32 -2.18 -9.68 -13.94
CA PRO A 32 -2.14 -9.28 -15.33
C PRO A 32 -0.73 -9.38 -15.92
N ARG A 33 -0.66 -9.60 -17.24
CA ARG A 33 0.61 -9.66 -17.98
C ARG A 33 1.45 -8.38 -17.81
N HIS A 34 0.80 -7.22 -17.74
CA HIS A 34 1.43 -5.93 -17.54
C HIS A 34 0.99 -5.38 -16.19
N TRP A 35 1.87 -5.45 -15.19
CA TRP A 35 1.61 -5.03 -13.83
C TRP A 35 2.86 -4.36 -13.25
N ILE A 36 2.67 -3.23 -12.57
CA ILE A 36 3.71 -2.55 -11.82
C ILE A 36 3.22 -2.27 -10.40
N GLU A 37 4.14 -2.41 -9.44
CA GLU A 37 3.90 -2.07 -8.04
C GLU A 37 4.83 -0.92 -7.64
N ILE A 38 4.26 0.12 -7.04
CA ILE A 38 4.97 1.31 -6.58
C ILE A 38 4.63 1.52 -5.12
N ARG A 39 5.66 1.65 -4.28
CA ARG A 39 5.52 2.00 -2.87
C ARG A 39 5.35 3.50 -2.71
N LEU A 40 4.50 3.91 -1.77
CA LEU A 40 4.31 5.32 -1.44
C LEU A 40 5.64 5.97 -1.02
N GLU A 41 6.42 5.27 -0.22
CA GLU A 41 7.72 5.75 0.28
C GLU A 41 8.70 5.97 -0.85
N ASP A 42 8.81 5.05 -1.80
CA ASP A 42 9.68 5.22 -2.96
C ASP A 42 9.21 6.38 -3.85
N PHE A 43 7.89 6.51 -4.09
CA PHE A 43 7.35 7.63 -4.87
C PHE A 43 7.63 8.99 -4.24
N VAL A 44 7.63 9.08 -2.91
CA VAL A 44 7.85 10.34 -2.19
C VAL A 44 9.33 10.64 -1.94
N LEU A 45 10.14 9.63 -1.61
CA LEU A 45 11.55 9.79 -1.23
C LEU A 45 12.50 9.66 -2.42
N LYS A 46 12.16 8.83 -3.41
CA LYS A 46 12.94 8.54 -4.62
C LYS A 46 12.11 8.84 -5.87
N GLN A 47 11.53 10.03 -5.90
CA GLN A 47 10.52 10.40 -6.90
C GLN A 47 11.06 10.31 -8.34
N ASP A 48 12.30 10.73 -8.60
CA ASP A 48 12.88 10.71 -9.95
C ASP A 48 13.04 9.28 -10.49
N GLU A 49 13.57 8.36 -9.66
CA GLU A 49 13.71 6.94 -10.01
C GLU A 49 12.35 6.29 -10.24
N THR A 50 11.39 6.60 -9.36
CA THR A 50 10.04 6.04 -9.44
C THR A 50 9.29 6.53 -10.67
N LEU A 51 9.42 7.82 -11.01
CA LEU A 51 8.82 8.40 -12.21
C LEU A 51 9.44 7.83 -13.48
N ALA A 52 10.76 7.69 -13.57
CA ALA A 52 11.40 7.07 -14.73
C ALA A 52 10.85 5.65 -14.99
N ARG A 53 10.74 4.84 -13.93
CA ARG A 53 10.18 3.48 -14.03
C ARG A 53 8.69 3.46 -14.43
N LEU A 54 7.93 4.47 -14.02
CA LEU A 54 6.53 4.64 -14.44
C LEU A 54 6.41 5.12 -15.89
N GLU A 55 7.25 6.06 -16.32
CA GLU A 55 7.32 6.53 -17.71
C GLU A 55 7.64 5.36 -18.65
N ASP A 56 8.61 4.52 -18.29
CA ASP A 56 8.99 3.34 -19.06
C ASP A 56 7.86 2.31 -19.13
N PHE A 57 7.12 2.12 -18.04
CA PHE A 57 5.99 1.20 -18.01
C PHE A 57 4.78 1.70 -18.82
N LEU A 58 4.49 3.00 -18.76
CA LEU A 58 3.33 3.62 -19.40
C LEU A 58 3.61 4.07 -20.85
N GLY A 59 4.88 4.25 -21.22
CA GLY A 59 5.28 4.76 -22.53
C GLY A 59 4.97 6.24 -22.76
N ILE A 60 4.75 7.02 -21.70
CA ILE A 60 4.44 8.46 -21.77
C ILE A 60 5.29 9.25 -20.79
N LYS A 61 5.52 10.53 -21.12
CA LYS A 61 6.21 11.46 -20.22
C LYS A 61 5.29 11.95 -19.11
N MET A 62 5.81 12.01 -17.89
CA MET A 62 5.08 12.41 -16.70
C MET A 62 5.61 13.72 -16.14
N ALA A 63 4.70 14.61 -15.73
CA ALA A 63 5.07 15.81 -15.01
C ALA A 63 5.44 15.46 -13.55
N LYS A 64 6.60 15.93 -13.09
CA LYS A 64 7.00 15.81 -11.68
C LYS A 64 6.26 16.85 -10.84
N ILE A 65 5.31 16.40 -10.02
CA ILE A 65 4.55 17.25 -9.10
C ILE A 65 5.24 17.24 -7.72
N PRO A 66 5.41 18.40 -7.05
CA PRO A 66 5.90 18.43 -5.68
C PRO A 66 5.02 17.60 -4.73
N VAL A 67 5.63 16.65 -4.04
CA VAL A 67 4.94 15.77 -3.07
C VAL A 67 5.29 16.16 -1.64
N LYS A 68 4.28 16.14 -0.75
CA LYS A 68 4.50 16.36 0.68
C LYS A 68 5.17 15.13 1.29
N ARG A 69 6.25 15.34 2.04
CA ARG A 69 6.96 14.26 2.75
C ARG A 69 6.36 13.90 4.11
N ASP A 70 5.57 14.80 4.70
CA ASP A 70 4.92 14.66 6.00
C ASP A 70 4.11 13.35 6.22
N PRO A 71 3.45 12.75 5.22
CA PRO A 71 2.76 11.47 5.41
C PRO A 71 3.71 10.29 5.69
N ILE A 72 4.97 10.36 5.24
CA ILE A 72 5.94 9.28 5.41
C ILE A 72 6.37 9.20 6.87
N GLY A 73 6.19 8.04 7.48
CA GLY A 73 6.54 7.80 8.88
C GLY A 73 5.53 8.35 9.90
N ARG A 74 4.40 8.95 9.47
CA ARG A 74 3.37 9.45 10.40
C ARG A 74 2.85 8.38 11.35
N TYR A 75 2.82 7.12 10.91
CA TYR A 75 2.40 5.97 11.72
C TYR A 75 3.32 5.72 12.92
N LEU A 76 4.58 6.15 12.89
CA LEU A 76 5.55 5.98 13.99
C LEU A 76 5.17 6.80 15.22
N ALA A 77 4.45 7.91 15.03
CA ALA A 77 3.97 8.78 16.11
C ALA A 77 2.52 8.48 16.50
N ASP A 78 1.86 7.50 15.86
CA ASP A 78 0.49 7.13 16.18
C ASP A 78 0.46 6.30 17.47
N THR A 79 -0.38 6.71 18.42
CA THR A 79 -0.51 6.06 19.73
C THR A 79 -1.64 5.04 19.79
N GLY A 80 -2.48 4.97 18.76
CA GLY A 80 -3.55 3.99 18.66
C GLY A 80 -3.08 2.65 18.10
N LEU A 81 -3.92 1.62 18.24
CA LEU A 81 -3.68 0.32 17.60
C LEU A 81 -3.59 0.51 16.07
N ASN A 82 -2.44 0.17 15.52
CA ASN A 82 -2.08 0.35 14.10
C ASN A 82 -1.63 -0.97 13.44
N TYR A 83 -1.32 -2.00 14.22
CA TYR A 83 -0.99 -3.35 13.77
C TYR A 83 -2.07 -4.34 14.17
N TYR A 84 -2.36 -5.28 13.27
CA TYR A 84 -3.24 -6.42 13.48
C TYR A 84 -2.57 -7.65 12.88
N ASP A 85 -2.66 -8.81 13.54
CA ASP A 85 -1.91 -10.02 13.16
C ASP A 85 -2.15 -10.46 11.71
N PHE A 86 -3.34 -10.21 11.17
CA PHE A 86 -3.66 -10.53 9.78
C PHE A 86 -2.91 -9.69 8.73
N PHE A 87 -2.16 -8.66 9.14
CA PHE A 87 -1.26 -7.92 8.26
C PHE A 87 0.09 -8.59 8.05
N GLU A 88 0.50 -9.51 8.94
CA GLU A 88 1.82 -10.12 8.89
C GLU A 88 2.22 -10.65 7.50
N PRO A 89 1.36 -11.42 6.78
CA PRO A 89 1.74 -11.97 5.48
C PRO A 89 2.07 -10.87 4.46
N ALA A 90 1.27 -9.80 4.44
CA ALA A 90 1.44 -8.72 3.49
C ALA A 90 2.63 -7.81 3.86
N MET A 91 2.85 -7.57 5.17
CA MET A 91 4.01 -6.82 5.63
C MET A 91 5.32 -7.53 5.28
N ARG A 92 5.39 -8.85 5.46
CA ARG A 92 6.54 -9.66 5.04
C ARG A 92 6.73 -9.61 3.52
N GLU A 93 5.66 -9.76 2.75
CA GLU A 93 5.74 -9.72 1.28
C GLU A 93 6.31 -8.39 0.77
N TYR A 94 5.87 -7.27 1.32
CA TYR A 94 6.31 -5.94 0.91
C TYR A 94 7.59 -5.46 1.61
N GLY A 95 8.19 -6.29 2.47
CA GLY A 95 9.43 -5.99 3.17
C GLY A 95 9.31 -4.86 4.21
N TYR A 96 8.17 -4.79 4.90
CA TYR A 96 7.99 -3.92 6.06
C TYR A 96 8.40 -4.63 7.36
N GLU A 97 8.99 -3.88 8.28
CA GLU A 97 9.29 -4.35 9.63
C GLU A 97 7.99 -4.46 10.44
N MET A 98 7.83 -5.55 11.19
CA MET A 98 6.71 -5.74 12.11
C MET A 98 7.01 -5.02 13.43
N PRO A 99 6.04 -4.31 14.02
CA PRO A 99 6.18 -3.66 15.32
C PRO A 99 6.23 -4.63 16.51
#